data_AF-A0A2K3NBH1-F1
#
_entry.id   AF-A0A2K3NBH1-F1
#
_cell.length_a   1.000
_cell.length_b   1.000
_cell.length_c   1.000
_cell.angle_alpha   90.00
_cell.angle_beta   90.00
_cell.angle_gamma   90.00
#
_symmetry.space_group_name_H-M   'P 1'
#
loop_
_entity.id
_entity.type
_entity.pdbx_description
1 polymer ?
#
loop_
_entity_poly.entity_id
_entity_poly.type
_entity_poly.pdbx_seq_one_letter_code
_entity_poly.pdbx_strand_id
1 'polypeptide(L)'
;MIDGPYGAPAQDYKQYEIVLLVGLGIGATPMISIVKDILNNVKAKENEEGNTIEEGTRSSQNKKTHLSNFKTRKAYFYWVTGEQGFFDWFKGVMNEVSEEDHYGVIDIHNHLTSIFEEGDSRSTLIAALQSLNYAKNGIDIVAGTPVKSHFARPNWRSVYKHVEANHPNKRVGVFYCGNAAPVEELRKLASDYSHNSKTNTKFDFHKENF
;
A
#
# COMPACT_ATOMS: atom_id res chain seq x y z
N MET A 1 -11.18 -30.21 20.76
CA MET A 1 -11.13 -28.75 20.52
C MET A 1 -11.00 -28.57 19.03
N ILE A 2 -12.01 -27.96 18.41
CA ILE A 2 -12.07 -27.72 16.98
C ILE A 2 -11.42 -26.35 16.78
N ASP A 3 -10.24 -26.33 16.15
CA ASP A 3 -9.63 -25.08 15.68
C ASP A 3 -10.56 -24.51 14.60
N GLY A 4 -11.19 -23.37 14.92
CA GLY A 4 -11.96 -22.59 13.95
C GLY A 4 -11.05 -22.12 12.80
N PRO A 5 -11.61 -21.76 11.64
CA PRO A 5 -10.81 -21.42 10.47
C PRO A 5 -9.94 -20.22 10.81
N TYR A 6 -8.62 -20.42 10.84
CA TYR A 6 -7.65 -19.33 10.84
C TYR A 6 -7.98 -18.47 9.61
N GLY A 7 -8.57 -17.30 9.82
CA GLY A 7 -8.73 -16.32 8.76
C GLY A 7 -7.35 -16.07 8.17
N ALA A 8 -7.21 -16.22 6.86
CA ALA A 8 -5.96 -15.89 6.20
C ALA A 8 -5.58 -14.45 6.59
N PRO A 9 -4.36 -14.18 7.09
CA PRO A 9 -3.98 -12.85 7.60
C PRO A 9 -4.25 -11.71 6.59
N ALA A 10 -4.25 -12.06 5.30
CA ALA A 10 -4.64 -11.24 4.17
C ALA A 10 -6.06 -10.62 4.19
N GLN A 11 -6.98 -11.05 5.08
CA GLN A 11 -8.32 -10.46 5.19
C GLN A 11 -8.45 -9.40 6.29
N ASP A 12 -7.48 -9.35 7.20
CA ASP A 12 -7.53 -8.46 8.37
C ASP A 12 -7.40 -6.98 8.00
N TYR A 13 -6.88 -6.66 6.80
CA TYR A 13 -6.75 -5.28 6.36
C TYR A 13 -8.10 -4.53 6.31
N LYS A 14 -9.21 -5.24 6.05
CA LYS A 14 -10.55 -4.66 5.94
C LYS A 14 -11.02 -3.99 7.23
N GLN A 15 -10.47 -4.39 8.38
CA GLN A 15 -10.80 -3.81 9.68
C GLN A 15 -10.10 -2.47 9.97
N TYR A 16 -9.10 -2.12 9.15
CA TYR A 16 -8.32 -0.90 9.28
C TYR A 16 -8.81 0.18 8.32
N GLU A 17 -8.93 1.40 8.83
CA GLU A 17 -9.21 2.57 7.98
C GLU A 17 -8.00 2.93 7.12
N ILE A 18 -6.80 2.76 7.66
CA ILE A 18 -5.53 3.07 7.00
C ILE A 18 -4.69 1.82 6.96
N VAL A 19 -4.14 1.47 5.80
CA VAL A 19 -3.24 0.33 5.65
C VAL A 19 -1.89 0.76 5.08
N LEU A 20 -0.81 0.22 5.62
CA LEU A 20 0.54 0.33 5.10
C LEU A 20 0.97 -1.05 4.60
N LEU A 21 0.95 -1.23 3.29
CA LEU A 21 1.30 -2.46 2.60
C LEU A 21 2.76 -2.39 2.16
N VAL A 22 3.56 -3.37 2.55
CA VAL A 22 4.99 -3.44 2.20
C VAL A 22 5.28 -4.78 1.54
N GLY A 23 5.61 -4.73 0.24
CA GLY A 23 6.00 -5.90 -0.54
C GLY A 23 7.46 -5.82 -0.97
N LEU A 24 8.26 -6.82 -0.62
CA LEU A 24 9.66 -6.92 -1.07
C LEU A 24 9.81 -7.98 -2.17
N GLY A 25 10.33 -7.59 -3.32
CA GLY A 25 10.49 -8.44 -4.51
C GLY A 25 9.15 -9.04 -4.93
N ILE A 26 9.10 -10.38 -5.07
CA ILE A 26 7.88 -11.13 -5.39
C ILE A 26 6.81 -11.07 -4.28
N GLY A 27 7.18 -10.67 -3.06
CA GLY A 27 6.24 -10.41 -1.96
C GLY A 27 5.26 -9.27 -2.23
N ALA A 28 5.42 -8.55 -3.35
CA ALA A 28 4.45 -7.57 -3.83
C ALA A 28 3.15 -8.20 -4.32
N THR A 29 3.18 -9.40 -4.89
CA THR A 29 2.00 -10.07 -5.48
C THR A 29 0.80 -10.13 -4.54
N PRO A 30 0.93 -10.60 -3.29
CA PRO A 30 -0.20 -10.57 -2.37
C PRO A 30 -0.67 -9.15 -2.02
N MET A 31 0.25 -8.19 -1.89
CA MET A 31 -0.10 -6.80 -1.59
C MET A 31 -0.88 -6.14 -2.74
N ILE A 32 -0.55 -6.48 -3.98
CA ILE A 32 -1.32 -6.07 -5.17
C ILE A 32 -2.74 -6.60 -5.11
N SER A 33 -2.93 -7.86 -4.70
CA SER A 33 -4.27 -8.41 -4.55
C SER A 33 -5.09 -7.62 -3.53
N ILE A 34 -4.47 -7.17 -2.43
CA ILE A 34 -5.11 -6.32 -1.43
C ILE A 34 -5.45 -4.94 -2.03
N VAL A 35 -4.53 -4.32 -2.77
CA VAL A 35 -4.76 -3.04 -3.47
C VAL A 35 -5.95 -3.12 -4.41
N LYS A 36 -6.03 -4.17 -5.24
CA LYS A 36 -7.15 -4.39 -6.16
C LYS A 36 -8.46 -4.62 -5.42
N ASP A 37 -8.46 -5.41 -4.34
CA ASP A 37 -9.66 -5.61 -3.52
C ASP A 37 -10.10 -4.28 -2.86
N ILE A 38 -9.17 -3.44 -2.40
CA ILE A 38 -9.50 -2.09 -1.88
C ILE A 38 -10.21 -1.24 -2.94
N LEU A 39 -9.64 -1.12 -4.14
CA LEU A 39 -10.25 -0.35 -5.23
C LEU A 39 -11.65 -0.84 -5.58
N ASN A 40 -11.83 -2.16 -5.68
CA ASN A 40 -13.12 -2.77 -5.97
C ASN A 40 -14.16 -2.50 -4.87
N ASN A 41 -13.77 -2.59 -3.60
CA ASN A 41 -14.68 -2.30 -2.48
C ASN A 41 -15.03 -0.79 -2.40
N VAL A 42 -14.10 0.11 -2.71
CA VAL A 42 -14.37 1.55 -2.78
C VAL A 42 -15.39 1.85 -3.89
N LYS A 43 -15.15 1.36 -5.11
CA LYS A 43 -16.09 1.52 -6.24
C LYS A 43 -17.48 0.96 -5.92
N ALA A 44 -17.53 -0.22 -5.27
CA ALA A 44 -18.79 -0.83 -4.88
C ALA A 44 -19.57 0.02 -3.86
N LYS A 45 -18.90 0.64 -2.88
CA LYS A 45 -19.55 1.50 -1.88
C LYS A 45 -20.14 2.76 -2.50
N GLU A 46 -19.40 3.40 -3.37
CA GLU A 46 -19.85 4.60 -4.08
C GLU A 46 -21.09 4.31 -4.93
N ASN A 47 -21.11 3.17 -5.64
CA ASN A 47 -22.27 2.74 -6.41
C ASN A 47 -23.49 2.43 -5.52
N GLU A 48 -23.30 1.91 -4.31
CA GLU A 48 -24.41 1.68 -3.36
C GLU A 48 -24.95 2.99 -2.78
N GLU A 49 -24.08 3.92 -2.40
CA GLU A 49 -24.48 5.24 -1.89
C GLU A 49 -25.22 6.06 -2.96
N GLY A 50 -24.77 6.04 -4.21
CA GLY A 50 -25.45 6.68 -5.34
C GLY A 50 -26.83 6.10 -5.68
N ASN A 51 -27.00 4.78 -5.57
CA ASN A 51 -28.27 4.10 -5.90
C ASN A 51 -29.34 4.20 -4.80
N THR A 52 -28.97 4.48 -3.54
CA THR A 52 -29.94 4.62 -2.43
C THR A 52 -30.84 5.86 -2.55
N ILE A 53 -30.53 6.78 -3.46
CA ILE A 53 -31.34 7.97 -3.73
C ILE A 53 -32.49 7.67 -4.71
N GLU A 54 -32.41 6.60 -5.53
CA GLU A 54 -33.35 6.41 -6.64
C GLU A 54 -34.29 5.19 -6.56
N GLU A 55 -33.95 4.07 -5.90
CA GLU A 55 -34.88 2.92 -5.90
C GLU A 55 -34.94 2.12 -4.59
N GLY A 56 -36.14 2.10 -4.00
CA GLY A 56 -36.52 1.15 -2.96
C GLY A 56 -36.85 -0.22 -3.56
N THR A 57 -35.87 -1.10 -3.79
CA THR A 57 -36.18 -2.54 -3.91
C THR A 57 -35.02 -3.47 -3.54
N ARG A 58 -35.41 -4.66 -3.09
CA ARG A 58 -34.68 -5.72 -2.39
C ARG A 58 -33.60 -6.39 -3.25
N SER A 59 -32.33 -6.34 -2.84
CA SER A 59 -31.33 -7.34 -3.26
C SER A 59 -30.18 -7.53 -2.24
N SER A 60 -29.81 -8.81 -2.06
CA SER A 60 -28.62 -9.40 -1.41
C SER A 60 -28.18 -8.90 -0.03
N GLN A 61 -28.81 -9.42 1.03
CA GLN A 61 -28.35 -9.26 2.43
C GLN A 61 -26.89 -9.69 2.66
N ASN A 62 -26.37 -10.70 1.95
CA ASN A 62 -24.99 -11.19 2.12
C ASN A 62 -23.90 -10.28 1.51
N LYS A 63 -24.24 -9.48 0.48
CA LYS A 63 -23.27 -8.56 -0.14
C LYS A 63 -23.15 -7.26 0.67
N LYS A 64 -24.28 -6.80 1.22
CA LYS A 64 -24.35 -5.63 2.10
C LYS A 64 -23.54 -5.80 3.40
N THR A 65 -23.54 -6.98 4.01
CA THR A 65 -22.78 -7.24 5.26
C THR A 65 -21.27 -7.24 5.06
N HIS A 66 -20.79 -7.72 3.91
CA HIS A 66 -19.35 -7.69 3.60
C HIS A 66 -18.87 -6.27 3.28
N LEU A 67 -19.66 -5.47 2.55
CA LEU A 67 -19.36 -4.07 2.28
C LEU A 67 -19.45 -3.19 3.55
N SER A 68 -20.42 -3.43 4.43
CA SER A 68 -20.58 -2.66 5.67
C SER A 68 -19.38 -2.79 6.61
N ASN A 69 -18.68 -3.93 6.56
CA ASN A 69 -17.51 -4.20 7.41
C ASN A 69 -16.18 -3.69 6.84
N PHE A 70 -16.15 -3.30 5.56
CA PHE A 70 -14.95 -2.74 4.92
C PHE A 70 -14.70 -1.31 5.41
N LYS A 71 -13.58 -1.06 6.09
CA LYS A 71 -13.27 0.27 6.66
C LYS A 71 -12.21 1.04 5.91
N THR A 72 -11.43 0.40 5.04
CA THR A 72 -10.25 1.01 4.44
C THR A 72 -10.60 2.22 3.57
N ARG A 73 -9.98 3.35 3.88
CA ARG A 73 -10.12 4.65 3.21
C ARG A 73 -8.80 5.16 2.62
N LYS A 74 -7.67 4.62 3.06
CA LYS A 74 -6.35 4.94 2.51
C LYS A 74 -5.43 3.73 2.58
N ALA A 75 -4.67 3.51 1.52
CA ALA A 75 -3.63 2.50 1.45
C ALA A 75 -2.32 3.14 0.98
N TYR A 76 -1.25 2.92 1.73
CA TYR A 76 0.11 3.22 1.30
C TYR A 76 0.76 1.92 0.86
N PHE A 77 1.12 1.79 -0.42
CA PHE A 77 1.75 0.60 -0.95
C PHE A 77 3.21 0.86 -1.30
N TYR A 78 4.12 0.30 -0.51
CA TYR A 78 5.55 0.32 -0.76
C TYR A 78 5.98 -0.98 -1.42
N TRP A 79 6.28 -0.91 -2.72
CA TRP A 79 6.98 -1.99 -3.41
C TRP A 79 8.48 -1.71 -3.39
N VAL A 80 9.24 -2.63 -2.80
CA VAL A 80 10.71 -2.54 -2.73
C VAL A 80 11.28 -3.68 -3.56
N THR A 81 12.14 -3.40 -4.53
CA THR A 81 12.76 -4.45 -5.35
C THR A 81 14.20 -4.11 -5.72
N GLY A 82 15.01 -5.16 -5.91
CA GLY A 82 16.36 -5.09 -6.48
C GLY A 82 16.43 -5.71 -7.88
N GLU A 83 15.33 -6.21 -8.41
CA GLU A 83 15.34 -6.96 -9.66
C GLU A 83 14.60 -6.19 -10.74
N GLN A 84 15.35 -5.66 -11.71
CA GLN A 84 14.78 -4.91 -12.84
C GLN A 84 13.86 -5.77 -13.71
N GLY A 85 14.08 -7.09 -13.75
CA GLY A 85 13.24 -8.03 -14.51
C GLY A 85 11.79 -8.15 -14.02
N PHE A 86 11.46 -7.58 -12.86
CA PHE A 86 10.09 -7.58 -12.34
C PHE A 86 9.24 -6.37 -12.77
N PHE A 87 9.81 -5.44 -13.55
CA PHE A 87 9.07 -4.26 -13.95
C PHE A 87 7.96 -4.52 -14.94
N ASP A 88 8.17 -5.39 -15.93
CA ASP A 88 7.19 -5.56 -16.99
C ASP A 88 5.86 -6.13 -16.48
N TRP A 89 5.90 -7.04 -15.49
CA TRP A 89 4.68 -7.57 -14.89
C TRP A 89 4.02 -6.57 -13.93
N PHE A 90 4.80 -5.83 -13.13
CA PHE A 90 4.25 -4.85 -12.18
C PHE A 90 3.79 -3.56 -12.86
N LYS A 91 4.33 -3.24 -14.04
CA LYS A 91 3.94 -2.10 -14.87
C LYS A 91 2.45 -2.10 -15.21
N GLY A 92 1.91 -3.25 -15.61
CA GLY A 92 0.48 -3.39 -15.90
C GLY A 92 -0.36 -3.04 -14.68
N VAL A 93 0.05 -3.51 -13.50
CA VAL A 93 -0.62 -3.22 -12.23
C VAL A 93 -0.55 -1.73 -11.86
N MET A 94 0.62 -1.10 -12.00
CA MET A 94 0.77 0.34 -11.71
C MET A 94 -0.11 1.20 -12.61
N ASN A 95 -0.18 0.86 -13.90
CA ASN A 95 -1.04 1.57 -14.84
C ASN A 95 -2.52 1.38 -14.50
N GLU A 96 -2.96 0.15 -14.27
CA GLU A 96 -4.32 -0.18 -13.88
C GLU A 96 -4.73 0.57 -12.61
N VAL A 97 -3.90 0.54 -11.55
CA VAL A 97 -4.22 1.26 -10.31
C VAL A 97 -4.24 2.78 -10.53
N SER A 98 -3.32 3.32 -11.33
CA SER A 98 -3.30 4.76 -11.63
C SER A 98 -4.51 5.22 -12.45
N GLU A 99 -5.02 4.36 -13.33
CA GLU A 99 -6.22 4.62 -14.12
C GLU A 99 -7.50 4.46 -13.30
N GLU A 100 -7.54 3.53 -12.35
CA GLU A 100 -8.75 3.17 -11.62
C GLU A 100 -8.95 3.93 -10.30
N ASP A 101 -7.90 4.46 -9.69
CA ASP A 101 -7.94 5.13 -8.39
C ASP A 101 -8.39 6.60 -8.47
N HIS A 102 -9.64 6.82 -8.92
CA HIS A 102 -10.21 8.15 -9.08
C HIS A 102 -10.34 8.95 -7.77
N TYR A 103 -10.29 8.26 -6.62
CA TYR A 103 -10.50 8.86 -5.29
C TYR A 103 -9.18 9.07 -4.53
N GLY A 104 -8.04 8.69 -5.11
CA GLY A 104 -6.72 8.79 -4.47
C GLY A 104 -6.61 7.95 -3.20
N VAL A 105 -7.23 6.77 -3.18
CA VAL A 105 -7.21 5.84 -2.03
C VAL A 105 -5.87 5.13 -1.92
N ILE A 106 -5.16 4.93 -3.03
CA ILE A 106 -3.91 4.17 -3.12
C ILE A 106 -2.72 5.08 -3.43
N ASP A 107 -1.82 5.22 -2.46
CA ASP A 107 -0.51 5.86 -2.68
C ASP A 107 0.54 4.78 -2.95
N ILE A 108 1.00 4.66 -4.18
CA ILE A 108 2.06 3.70 -4.56
C ILE A 108 3.44 4.36 -4.48
N HIS A 109 4.36 3.70 -3.79
CA HIS A 109 5.76 4.06 -3.66
C HIS A 109 6.65 2.93 -4.16
N ASN A 110 7.24 3.10 -5.34
CA ASN A 110 8.16 2.12 -5.90
C ASN A 110 9.61 2.45 -5.49
N HIS A 111 10.33 1.49 -4.91
CA HIS A 111 11.69 1.65 -4.43
C HIS A 111 12.64 0.65 -5.07
N LEU A 112 13.62 1.19 -5.79
CA LEU A 112 14.63 0.43 -6.50
C LEU A 112 15.96 0.48 -5.79
N THR A 113 16.35 -0.67 -5.27
CA THR A 113 17.48 -0.83 -4.37
C THR A 113 18.75 -1.32 -5.06
N SER A 114 18.64 -1.83 -6.29
CA SER A 114 19.76 -2.39 -7.06
C SER A 114 20.37 -1.43 -8.07
N ILE A 115 19.77 -0.25 -8.27
CA ILE A 115 20.20 0.62 -9.36
C ILE A 115 21.62 1.11 -9.10
N PHE A 116 21.94 1.64 -7.92
CA PHE A 116 23.33 1.72 -7.39
C PHE A 116 23.32 1.86 -5.85
N GLU A 117 24.47 1.69 -5.20
CA GLU A 117 24.61 1.85 -3.75
C GLU A 117 24.27 3.28 -3.28
N GLU A 118 23.87 3.41 -2.02
CA GLU A 118 23.60 4.70 -1.39
C GLU A 118 24.90 5.54 -1.37
N GLY A 119 24.89 6.71 -2.04
CA GLY A 119 26.07 7.57 -2.20
C GLY A 119 26.76 7.49 -3.56
N ASP A 120 26.30 6.64 -4.47
CA ASP A 120 26.80 6.62 -5.85
C ASP A 120 26.37 7.88 -6.64
N SER A 121 27.29 8.52 -7.35
CA SER A 121 27.01 9.68 -8.19
C SER A 121 26.02 9.35 -9.31
N ARG A 122 25.97 8.09 -9.76
CA ARG A 122 25.00 7.57 -10.75
C ARG A 122 23.60 7.49 -10.17
N SER A 123 23.44 7.12 -8.89
CA SER A 123 22.14 7.19 -8.18
C SER A 123 21.63 8.62 -8.09
N THR A 124 22.53 9.58 -7.83
CA THR A 124 22.16 11.00 -7.77
C THR A 124 21.73 11.52 -9.14
N LEU A 125 22.46 11.16 -10.20
CA LEU A 125 22.13 11.55 -11.56
C LEU A 125 20.79 10.96 -12.01
N ILE A 126 20.57 9.65 -11.82
CA ILE A 126 19.30 9.03 -12.23
C ILE A 126 18.12 9.57 -11.42
N ALA A 127 18.30 9.86 -10.12
CA ALA A 127 17.28 10.51 -9.30
C ALA A 127 16.93 11.94 -9.77
N ALA A 128 17.94 12.71 -10.20
CA ALA A 128 17.76 14.04 -10.76
C ALA A 128 17.02 13.97 -12.11
N LEU A 129 17.45 13.09 -13.01
CA LEU A 129 16.79 12.87 -14.31
C LEU A 129 15.35 12.40 -14.13
N GLN A 130 15.10 11.47 -13.21
CA GLN A 130 13.77 11.00 -12.88
C GLN A 130 12.89 12.13 -12.37
N SER A 131 13.40 12.96 -11.46
CA SER A 131 12.63 14.07 -10.92
C SER A 131 12.29 15.12 -11.98
N LEU A 132 13.23 15.41 -12.89
CA LEU A 132 12.99 16.33 -14.02
C LEU A 132 11.98 15.76 -15.02
N ASN A 133 12.14 14.49 -15.43
CA ASN A 133 11.24 13.86 -16.38
C ASN A 133 9.83 13.72 -15.82
N TYR A 134 9.71 13.28 -14.57
CA TYR A 134 8.43 13.13 -13.91
C TYR A 134 7.72 14.49 -13.74
N ALA A 135 8.45 15.54 -13.36
CA ALA A 135 7.87 16.89 -13.29
C ALA A 135 7.39 17.41 -14.65
N LYS A 136 8.04 17.01 -15.75
CA LYS A 136 7.70 17.45 -17.10
C LYS A 136 6.58 16.62 -17.75
N ASN A 137 6.65 15.30 -17.61
CA ASN A 137 5.86 14.34 -18.39
C ASN A 137 4.92 13.50 -17.53
N GLY A 138 5.05 13.52 -16.20
CA GLY A 138 4.27 12.68 -15.29
C GLY A 138 4.59 11.18 -15.38
N ILE A 139 5.68 10.80 -16.04
CA ILE A 139 6.04 9.40 -16.29
C ILE A 139 7.40 9.09 -15.67
N ASP A 140 7.49 7.92 -15.06
CA ASP A 140 8.72 7.35 -14.53
C ASP A 140 9.67 6.89 -15.64
N ILE A 141 10.96 7.27 -15.57
CA ILE A 141 11.95 6.96 -16.61
C ILE A 141 12.36 5.49 -16.62
N VAL A 142 12.16 4.76 -15.52
CA VAL A 142 12.61 3.37 -15.39
C VAL A 142 11.47 2.41 -15.69
N ALA A 143 10.32 2.61 -15.06
CA ALA A 143 9.13 1.78 -15.20
C ALA A 143 8.25 2.19 -16.40
N GLY A 144 8.33 3.45 -16.84
CA GLY A 144 7.44 3.97 -17.89
C GLY A 144 5.98 3.98 -17.45
N THR A 145 5.71 4.36 -16.19
CA THR A 145 4.36 4.45 -15.60
C THR A 145 4.11 5.80 -14.94
N PRO A 146 2.85 6.16 -14.64
CA PRO A 146 2.53 7.35 -13.84
C PRO A 146 2.98 7.29 -12.38
N VAL A 147 3.51 6.15 -11.91
CA VAL A 147 3.98 6.00 -10.52
C VAL A 147 5.47 6.30 -10.44
N LYS A 148 5.85 7.33 -9.69
CA LYS A 148 7.24 7.75 -9.51
C LYS A 148 8.05 6.70 -8.71
N SER A 149 9.19 6.29 -9.25
CA SER A 149 10.18 5.45 -8.56
C SER A 149 11.16 6.27 -7.71
N HIS A 150 11.63 5.65 -6.64
CA HIS A 150 12.68 6.13 -5.74
C HIS A 150 13.91 5.19 -5.81
N PHE A 151 15.12 5.74 -5.81
CA PHE A 151 16.38 4.97 -6.01
C PHE A 151 17.16 4.75 -4.72
N ALA A 152 16.49 4.23 -3.71
CA ALA A 152 17.09 3.84 -2.44
C ALA A 152 16.11 2.95 -1.67
N ARG A 153 16.56 2.33 -0.58
CA ARG A 153 15.64 1.72 0.38
C ARG A 153 14.75 2.80 1.03
N PRO A 154 13.47 2.52 1.33
CA PRO A 154 12.65 3.43 2.11
C PRO A 154 13.29 3.70 3.47
N ASN A 155 13.28 4.95 3.92
CA ASN A 155 13.53 5.25 5.32
C ASN A 155 12.24 4.97 6.10
N TRP A 156 12.12 3.78 6.67
CA TRP A 156 10.89 3.34 7.34
C TRP A 156 10.49 4.27 8.48
N ARG A 157 11.44 4.79 9.27
CA ARG A 157 11.14 5.76 10.33
C ARG A 157 10.44 7.01 9.77
N SER A 158 10.86 7.52 8.62
CA SER A 158 10.20 8.64 7.93
C SER A 158 8.83 8.26 7.38
N VAL A 159 8.67 7.03 6.87
CA VAL A 159 7.37 6.50 6.42
C VAL A 159 6.37 6.48 7.57
N TYR A 160 6.71 5.86 8.70
CA TYR A 160 5.84 5.83 9.89
C TYR A 160 5.50 7.24 10.40
N LYS A 161 6.49 8.14 10.44
CA LYS A 161 6.26 9.54 10.82
C LYS A 161 5.26 10.24 9.89
N HIS A 162 5.39 10.02 8.58
CA HIS A 162 4.49 10.58 7.59
C HIS A 162 3.07 10.05 7.76
N VAL A 163 2.91 8.73 7.93
CA VAL A 163 1.60 8.12 8.14
C VAL A 163 0.97 8.60 9.46
N GLU A 164 1.73 8.68 10.55
CA GLU A 164 1.25 9.21 11.85
C GLU A 164 0.73 10.64 11.70
N ALA A 165 1.50 11.51 11.05
CA ALA A 165 1.17 12.92 10.91
C ALA A 165 -0.11 13.16 10.09
N ASN A 166 -0.38 12.31 9.10
CA ASN A 166 -1.57 12.43 8.24
C ASN A 166 -2.81 11.77 8.84
N HIS A 167 -2.66 10.84 9.79
CA HIS A 167 -3.77 10.03 10.31
C HIS A 167 -3.85 10.07 11.85
N PRO A 168 -4.09 11.24 12.46
CA PRO A 168 -4.20 11.37 13.92
C PRO A 168 -5.40 10.58 14.46
N ASN A 169 -5.24 9.96 15.64
CA ASN A 169 -6.26 9.14 16.32
C ASN A 169 -6.78 7.95 15.49
N LYS A 170 -6.00 7.46 14.52
CA LYS A 170 -6.36 6.29 13.69
C LYS A 170 -5.59 5.04 14.10
N ARG A 171 -6.12 3.89 13.71
CA ARG A 171 -5.40 2.61 13.73
C ARG A 171 -4.94 2.28 12.31
N VAL A 172 -3.66 2.02 12.17
CA VAL A 172 -2.99 1.69 10.91
C VAL A 172 -2.60 0.21 10.95
N GLY A 173 -3.08 -0.56 9.97
CA GLY A 173 -2.63 -1.94 9.78
C GLY A 173 -1.38 -1.95 8.91
N VAL A 174 -0.26 -2.44 9.42
CA VAL A 174 0.99 -2.57 8.67
C VAL A 174 1.17 -4.02 8.24
N PHE A 175 1.10 -4.28 6.93
CA PHE A 175 1.18 -5.62 6.36
C PHE A 175 2.48 -5.78 5.59
N TYR A 176 3.26 -6.80 5.90
CA TYR A 176 4.55 -7.05 5.27
C TYR A 176 4.61 -8.44 4.63
N CYS A 177 5.07 -8.51 3.39
CA CYS A 177 5.40 -9.76 2.71
C CYS A 177 6.74 -9.66 1.97
N GLY A 178 7.62 -10.63 2.20
CA GLY A 178 8.95 -10.68 1.59
C GLY A 178 9.99 -11.31 2.52
N ASN A 179 11.27 -11.08 2.22
CA ASN A 179 12.38 -11.63 3.01
C ASN A 179 12.38 -11.15 4.47
N ALA A 180 13.14 -11.80 5.35
CA ALA A 180 13.06 -11.49 6.79
C ALA A 180 13.72 -10.16 7.21
N ALA A 181 14.56 -9.55 6.36
CA ALA A 181 15.47 -8.47 6.76
C ALA A 181 14.77 -7.24 7.37
N PRO A 182 13.69 -6.66 6.78
CA PRO A 182 13.04 -5.49 7.36
C PRO A 182 12.00 -5.81 8.44
N VAL A 183 11.70 -7.09 8.71
CA VAL A 183 10.59 -7.49 9.61
C VAL A 183 10.77 -6.93 11.01
N GLU A 184 11.98 -7.05 11.57
CA GLU A 184 12.25 -6.60 12.94
C GLU A 184 12.26 -5.08 13.05
N GLU A 185 12.79 -4.39 12.03
CA GLU A 185 12.77 -2.94 11.95
C GLU A 185 11.32 -2.41 11.89
N LEU A 186 10.51 -2.96 10.98
CA LEU A 186 9.11 -2.57 10.82
C LEU A 186 8.30 -2.83 12.09
N ARG A 187 8.46 -4.00 12.72
CA ARG A 187 7.78 -4.33 13.98
C ARG A 187 8.17 -3.37 15.10
N LYS A 188 9.47 -3.08 15.25
CA LYS A 188 9.96 -2.15 16.26
C LYS A 188 9.40 -0.74 16.04
N LEU A 189 9.41 -0.25 14.80
CA LEU A 189 8.84 1.06 14.47
C LEU A 189 7.33 1.11 14.76
N ALA A 190 6.56 0.06 14.44
CA ALA A 190 5.15 0.00 14.79
C ALA A 190 4.92 0.12 16.30
N SER A 191 5.72 -0.57 17.11
CA SER A 191 5.67 -0.46 18.57
C SER A 191 6.08 0.94 19.06
N ASP A 192 7.23 1.45 18.59
CA ASP A 192 7.78 2.76 18.98
C ASP A 192 6.77 3.89 18.72
N TYR A 193 6.21 3.94 17.50
CA TYR A 193 5.23 4.95 17.11
C TYR A 193 3.88 4.76 17.78
N SER A 194 3.48 3.53 18.14
CA SER A 194 2.25 3.30 18.89
C SER A 194 2.34 3.75 20.35
N HIS A 195 3.48 3.53 21.01
CA HIS A 195 3.66 3.89 22.42
C HIS A 195 3.99 5.37 22.62
N ASN A 196 4.78 5.95 21.73
CA ASN A 196 5.23 7.34 21.84
C ASN A 196 4.50 8.29 20.89
N SER A 197 3.32 7.88 20.38
CA SER A 197 2.58 8.68 19.42
C SER A 197 2.23 10.05 19.99
N LYS A 198 2.51 11.10 19.21
CA LYS A 198 2.08 12.47 19.54
C LYS A 198 0.61 12.72 19.18
N THR A 199 0.07 11.91 18.29
CA THR A 199 -1.26 12.07 17.68
C THR A 199 -2.25 10.98 18.10
N ASN A 200 -1.86 10.10 19.04
CA ASN A 200 -2.61 8.93 19.47
C ASN A 200 -2.93 7.94 18.33
N THR A 201 -2.11 7.95 17.28
CA THR A 201 -2.17 6.96 16.19
C THR A 201 -1.54 5.65 16.67
N LYS A 202 -2.13 4.51 16.28
CA LYS A 202 -1.62 3.17 16.62
C LYS A 202 -1.29 2.39 15.35
N PHE A 203 -0.24 1.58 15.40
CA PHE A 203 0.25 0.77 14.30
C PHE A 203 0.27 -0.70 14.74
N ASP A 204 -0.47 -1.54 14.02
CA ASP A 204 -0.48 -2.98 14.25
C ASP A 204 0.28 -3.67 13.13
N PHE A 205 1.39 -4.34 13.49
CA PHE A 205 2.25 -5.01 12.51
C PHE A 205 1.84 -6.46 12.30
N HIS A 206 1.64 -6.82 11.03
CA HIS A 206 1.25 -8.13 10.54
C HIS A 206 2.31 -8.64 9.56
N LYS A 207 2.96 -9.75 9.90
CA LYS A 207 3.83 -10.46 8.97
C LYS A 207 2.99 -11.50 8.24
N GLU A 208 2.88 -11.32 6.93
CA GLU A 208 2.16 -12.22 6.07
C GLU A 208 3.09 -13.33 5.57
N ASN A 209 2.67 -14.59 5.72
CA ASN A 209 3.30 -15.72 5.03
C ASN A 209 2.30 -16.19 3.96
N PHE A 210 2.53 -15.79 2.72
CA PHE A 210 1.78 -16.23 1.54
C PHE A 210 2.47 -17.40 0.86
#